data_AF-A0A5J5E7U1-F1
#
_entry.id   AF-A0A5J5E7U1-F1
#
_cell.length_a   1.000
_cell.length_b   1.000
_cell.length_c   1.000
_cell.angle_alpha   90.00
_cell.angle_beta   90.00
_cell.angle_gamma   90.00
#
_symmetry.space_group_name_H-M   'P 1'
#
loop_
_entity.id
_entity.type
_entity.pdbx_description
1 polymer ?
#
loop_
_entity_poly.entity_id
_entity_poly.type
_entity_poly.pdbx_seq_one_letter_code
_entity_poly.pdbx_strand_id
1 'polypeptide(L)' 'MTMTDTGVKPIPAYTPPADGKPRSMVDAKWMKLTRSARHYMERRAKARKEPSDGPEARR' A
#
# COMPACT_ATOMS: atom_id res chain seq x y z
N MET A 1 -11.67 8.56 -31.51
CA MET A 1 -11.97 9.00 -30.13
C MET A 1 -10.96 10.06 -29.72
N THR A 2 -11.39 11.31 -29.64
CA THR A 2 -10.62 12.39 -29.02
C THR A 2 -10.85 12.30 -27.51
N MET A 3 -9.82 11.91 -26.76
CA MET A 3 -9.85 11.94 -25.30
C MET A 3 -9.92 13.40 -24.87
N THR A 4 -10.92 13.74 -24.07
CA THR A 4 -11.17 15.08 -23.54
C THR A 4 -9.98 15.56 -22.70
N ASP A 5 -9.22 16.50 -23.25
CA ASP A 5 -8.26 17.29 -22.50
C ASP A 5 -9.05 18.17 -21.52
N THR A 6 -9.15 17.70 -20.28
CA THR A 6 -10.00 18.29 -19.23
C THR A 6 -9.33 19.49 -18.55
N GLY A 7 -8.15 19.94 -19.01
CA GLY A 7 -7.40 21.05 -18.42
C GLY A 7 -6.92 20.79 -16.97
N VAL A 8 -7.12 19.57 -16.47
CA VAL A 8 -6.68 19.16 -15.13
C VAL A 8 -5.22 18.74 -15.24
N LYS A 9 -4.34 19.48 -14.56
CA LYS A 9 -2.94 19.07 -14.42
C LYS A 9 -2.89 17.73 -13.70
N PRO A 10 -2.22 16.71 -14.25
CA PRO A 10 -2.12 15.42 -13.59
C PRO A 10 -1.43 15.60 -12.24
N ILE A 11 -1.99 15.00 -11.19
CA ILE A 11 -1.36 14.95 -9.88
C ILE A 11 -0.11 14.08 -10.00
N PRO A 12 1.09 14.58 -9.67
CA PRO A 12 2.29 13.77 -9.72
C PRO A 12 2.12 12.55 -8.80
N ALA A 13 2.30 11.36 -9.37
CA ALA A 13 2.37 10.14 -8.57
C ALA A 13 3.61 10.21 -7.67
N TYR A 14 3.47 9.79 -6.41
CA TYR A 14 4.60 9.73 -5.50
C TYR A 14 5.59 8.65 -5.94
N THR A 15 6.84 9.04 -6.18
CA THR A 15 7.93 8.13 -6.53
C THR A 15 8.92 8.05 -5.35
N PRO A 16 9.09 6.86 -4.74
CA PRO A 16 10.06 6.67 -3.68
C PRO A 16 11.49 7.00 -4.12
N PRO A 17 12.35 7.50 -3.22
CA PRO A 17 13.77 7.72 -3.49
C PRO A 17 14.49 6.43 -3.88
N ALA A 18 15.40 6.52 -4.87
CA ALA A 18 16.11 5.35 -5.41
C ALA A 18 17.06 4.69 -4.40
N ASP A 19 17.63 5.47 -3.47
CA ASP A 19 18.51 5.02 -2.40
C ASP A 19 17.74 4.44 -1.20
N GLY A 20 16.40 4.45 -1.24
CA GLY A 20 15.54 3.96 -0.18
C GLY A 20 15.55 4.80 1.09
N LYS A 21 16.16 6.00 1.08
CA LYS A 21 16.18 6.91 2.22
C LYS A 21 15.23 8.08 1.96
N PRO A 22 14.40 8.47 2.94
CA PRO A 22 13.48 9.57 2.74
C PRO A 22 14.24 10.89 2.56
N ARG A 23 13.92 11.65 1.50
CA ARG A 23 14.49 13.00 1.29
C ARG A 23 13.80 14.05 2.16
N SER A 24 12.58 13.75 2.61
CA SER A 24 11.74 14.65 3.38
C SER A 24 10.84 13.87 4.37
N MET A 25 10.18 14.59 5.29
CA MET A 25 9.17 14.00 6.17
C MET A 25 7.98 13.42 5.38
N VAL A 26 7.65 14.03 4.24
CA VAL A 26 6.60 13.54 3.34
C VAL A 26 6.99 12.18 2.78
N ASP A 27 8.23 12.04 2.30
CA ASP A 27 8.76 10.75 1.83
C ASP A 27 8.71 9.71 2.95
N ALA A 28 9.15 10.06 4.16
CA ALA A 28 9.12 9.15 5.30
C ALA A 28 7.70 8.66 5.62
N LYS A 29 6.71 9.55 5.58
CA LYS A 29 5.30 9.20 5.82
C LYS A 29 4.77 8.27 4.73
N TRP A 30 5.01 8.59 3.45
CA TRP A 30 4.58 7.76 2.33
C TRP A 30 5.23 6.39 2.36
N MET A 31 6.55 6.32 2.59
CA MET A 31 7.28 5.06 2.70
C MET A 31 6.77 4.18 3.85
N LYS A 32 6.46 4.78 5.01
CA LYS A 32 5.85 4.07 6.15
C LYS A 32 4.47 3.51 5.81
N LEU A 33 3.64 4.30 5.13
CA LEU A 33 2.30 3.88 4.71
C LEU A 33 2.37 2.69 3.74
N THR A 34 3.20 2.78 2.70
CA THR A 34 3.37 1.68 1.72
C THR A 34 3.89 0.41 2.38
N ARG A 35 4.86 0.52 3.30
CA ARG A 35 5.37 -0.64 4.06
C ARG A 35 4.27 -1.28 4.92
N SER A 36 3.46 -0.46 5.59
CA SER A 36 2.36 -0.95 6.43
C SER A 36 1.29 -1.65 5.60
N ALA A 37 0.93 -1.10 4.45
CA ALA A 37 0.00 -1.71 3.52
C ALA A 37 0.50 -3.08 3.03
N ARG A 38 1.80 -3.17 2.69
CA ARG A 38 2.42 -4.45 2.31
C ARG A 38 2.30 -5.49 3.42
N HIS A 39 2.66 -5.16 4.66
CA HIS A 39 2.54 -6.09 5.78
C HIS A 39 1.10 -6.50 6.07
N TYR A 40 0.14 -5.60 5.88
CA TYR A 40 -1.28 -5.95 5.99
C TYR A 40 -1.68 -6.99 4.94
N MET A 41 -1.28 -6.79 3.68
CA MET A 41 -1.59 -7.74 2.60
C MET A 41 -0.87 -9.08 2.79
N GLU A 42 0.39 -9.08 3.25
CA GLU A 42 1.14 -10.29 3.60
C GLU A 42 0.42 -11.11 4.68
N ARG A 43 -0.07 -10.46 5.75
CA ARG A 43 -0.87 -11.12 6.78
C ARG A 43 -2.15 -11.72 6.22
N ARG A 44 -2.85 -10.98 5.36
CA ARG A 44 -4.10 -11.46 4.75
C ARG A 44 -3.87 -12.62 3.79
N ALA A 45 -2.75 -12.60 3.05
CA ALA A 45 -2.35 -13.70 2.19
C ALA A 45 -1.99 -14.95 3.00
N LYS A 46 -1.30 -14.78 4.15
CA LYS A 46 -0.99 -15.88 5.06
C LYS A 46 -2.24 -16.49 5.67
N ALA A 47 -3.17 -15.67 6.19
CA ALA A 47 -4.44 -16.13 6.75
C ALA A 47 -5.35 -16.83 5.72
N ARG A 48 -5.14 -16.58 4.41
CA ARG A 48 -5.85 -17.27 3.33
C ARG A 48 -5.16 -18.56 2.88
N LYS A 49 -3.89 -18.78 3.23
CA LYS A 49 -3.13 -20.01 2.97
C LYS A 49 -3.21 -21.01 4.11
N GLU A 50 -3.35 -20.55 5.34
CA GLU A 50 -3.72 -21.41 6.46
C GLU A 50 -5.19 -21.83 6.24
N PRO A 51 -5.52 -23.13 6.15
CA PRO A 51 -6.91 -23.55 6.25
C PRO A 51 -7.37 -23.06 7.63
N SER A 52 -8.44 -22.26 7.64
CA SER A 52 -9.10 -21.87 8.87
C SER A 52 -9.60 -23.15 9.55
N ASP A 53 -8.80 -23.76 10.42
CA ASP A 53 -9.34 -24.58 11.49
C ASP A 53 -10.28 -23.65 12.26
N GLY A 54 -11.57 -23.98 12.16
CA GLY A 54 -12.68 -23.09 12.50
C GLY A 54 -12.66 -22.62 13.95
N PRO A 55 -13.54 -21.67 14.31
CA PRO A 55 -13.65 -21.22 15.67
C PRO A 55 -14.32 -22.33 16.50
N GLU A 56 -13.53 -23.23 17.09
CA GLU A 56 -14.01 -24.12 18.15
C GLU A 56 -13.64 -23.57 19.53
N ALA A 57 -14.70 -23.40 20.33
CA ALA A 57 -14.73 -23.39 21.79
C ALA A 57 -13.90 -22.35 22.55
N ARG A 58 -14.44 -21.13 22.65
CA ARG A 58 -14.44 -20.38 23.93
C ARG A 58 -15.79 -19.74 24.20
N ARG A 59 -16.77 -20.56 24.59
CA ARG A 59 -17.70 -20.37 25.72
C ARG A 59 -18.79 -21.42 25.71
#